data_AF-A0A1J5RKY0-F1
#
_entry.id   AF-A0A1J5RKY0-F1
#
_cell.length_a   1.000
_cell.length_b   1.000
_cell.length_c   1.000
_cell.angle_alpha   90.00
_cell.angle_beta   90.00
_cell.angle_gamma   90.00
#
_symmetry.space_group_name_H-M   'P 1'
#
loop_
_entity.id
_entity.type
_entity.pdbx_description
1 polymer ?
#
loop_
_entity_poly.entity_id
_entity_poly.type
_entity_poly.pdbx_seq_one_letter_code
_entity_poly.pdbx_strand_id
1 'polypeptide(L)'
;MRNWLRMLKRHFGITAPHVAVRAALPWYWELARLLLLLLVGYAVAYWQFVGRHTHPFDKLAEQKLEDVQSMQAKVVHLESQLQVSAAAQGDLTKEMASMQDENMRMKEDVAFYKSILNEGGTIGVPKIYSVKLSKGAHSGEYQYQILLVQSGRHDKLIQGGLQLVLNGTQDGKPMVYRVEPEGQQKVIKVNFKYYQRIEGSFSVPSQEGAQTLQVQYVATGGTQPTLTQTADLPN
;
A
#
# COMPACT_ATOMS: atom_id res chain seq x y z
N MET A 1 -69.43 39.06 -92.15
CA MET A 1 -69.52 38.97 -93.62
C MET A 1 -69.10 37.55 -93.99
N ARG A 2 -69.99 36.60 -94.24
CA ARG A 2 -70.92 36.47 -95.40
C ARG A 2 -70.20 35.91 -96.64
N ASN A 3 -70.31 34.58 -96.81
CA ASN A 3 -70.72 33.84 -98.03
C ASN A 3 -69.90 32.56 -98.24
N TRP A 4 -70.52 31.37 -98.16
CA TRP A 4 -71.48 30.74 -99.08
C TRP A 4 -70.78 29.92 -100.20
N LEU A 5 -70.88 28.61 -100.04
CA LEU A 5 -71.37 27.63 -101.01
C LEU A 5 -71.07 27.86 -102.50
N ARG A 6 -70.38 26.88 -103.10
CA ARG A 6 -70.75 26.18 -104.35
C ARG A 6 -69.74 25.05 -104.58
N MET A 7 -70.15 23.79 -104.39
CA MET A 7 -70.84 22.91 -105.34
C MET A 7 -69.95 22.35 -106.45
N LEU A 8 -69.90 21.01 -106.45
CA LEU A 8 -69.81 20.07 -107.57
C LEU A 8 -68.57 20.08 -108.46
N LYS A 9 -67.85 18.95 -108.46
CA LYS A 9 -67.87 18.00 -109.59
C LYS A 9 -67.21 16.68 -109.19
N ARG A 10 -68.01 15.60 -109.20
CA ARG A 10 -67.53 14.21 -109.21
C ARG A 10 -66.75 14.00 -110.51
N HIS A 11 -65.56 13.41 -110.42
CA HIS A 11 -65.05 12.47 -111.42
C HIS A 11 -64.55 11.24 -110.65
N PHE A 12 -65.22 10.11 -110.88
CA PHE A 12 -64.77 8.80 -110.45
C PHE A 12 -63.66 8.36 -111.41
N GLY A 13 -62.43 8.29 -110.90
CA GLY A 13 -61.31 7.58 -111.53
C GLY A 13 -60.95 6.40 -110.63
N ILE A 14 -61.05 5.20 -111.18
CA ILE A 14 -60.75 3.93 -110.50
C ILE A 14 -59.27 3.60 -110.74
N THR A 15 -58.58 3.14 -109.68
CA THR A 15 -57.23 2.53 -109.60
C THR A 15 -56.02 3.46 -109.84
N ALA A 16 -54.95 3.48 -109.02
CA ALA A 16 -54.40 2.46 -108.13
C ALA A 16 -53.89 3.07 -106.79
N PRO A 17 -54.00 2.34 -105.66
CA PRO A 17 -53.48 2.79 -104.37
C PRO A 17 -51.95 2.65 -104.37
N HIS A 18 -51.25 3.77 -104.19
CA HIS A 18 -49.84 3.71 -103.84
C HIS A 18 -49.75 3.20 -102.40
N VAL A 19 -49.53 1.89 -102.27
CA VAL A 19 -49.36 1.24 -100.97
C VAL A 19 -48.01 1.66 -100.44
N ALA A 20 -48.01 2.62 -99.51
CA ALA A 20 -46.89 2.82 -98.62
C ALA A 20 -46.76 1.54 -97.79
N VAL A 21 -45.73 0.74 -98.07
CA VAL A 21 -45.28 -0.30 -97.15
C VAL A 21 -44.74 0.43 -95.93
N ARG A 22 -45.65 0.86 -95.05
CA ARG A 22 -45.30 1.05 -93.66
C ARG A 22 -44.88 -0.35 -93.23
N ALA A 23 -43.63 -0.50 -92.82
CA ALA A 23 -43.24 -1.64 -92.01
C ALA A 23 -44.16 -1.59 -90.79
N ALA A 24 -45.31 -2.26 -90.90
CA ALA A 24 -46.19 -2.47 -89.78
C ALA A 24 -45.38 -3.39 -88.89
N LEU A 25 -44.67 -2.79 -87.93
CA LEU A 25 -43.98 -3.55 -86.91
C LEU A 25 -45.06 -4.49 -86.35
N PRO A 26 -44.89 -5.80 -86.51
CA PRO A 26 -45.98 -6.71 -86.27
C PRO A 26 -46.44 -6.57 -84.83
N TRP A 27 -47.74 -6.64 -84.57
CA TRP A 27 -48.32 -6.43 -83.23
C TRP A 27 -47.67 -7.27 -82.11
N TYR A 28 -47.07 -8.42 -82.46
CA TYR A 28 -46.30 -9.25 -81.53
C TYR A 28 -45.02 -8.58 -81.01
N TRP A 29 -44.43 -7.61 -81.72
CA TRP A 29 -43.27 -6.84 -81.24
C TRP A 29 -43.63 -5.79 -80.18
N GLU A 30 -44.86 -5.28 -80.18
CA GLU A 30 -45.38 -4.46 -79.08
C GLU A 30 -45.56 -5.32 -77.83
N LEU A 31 -46.16 -6.51 -77.97
CA LEU A 31 -46.30 -7.46 -76.86
C LEU A 31 -44.95 -7.97 -76.34
N ALA A 32 -43.99 -8.24 -77.22
CA ALA A 32 -42.65 -8.67 -76.85
C ALA A 32 -41.91 -7.61 -76.02
N ARG A 33 -42.04 -6.32 -76.37
CA ARG A 33 -41.47 -5.22 -75.58
C ARG A 33 -42.13 -5.11 -74.22
N LEU A 34 -43.45 -5.24 -74.14
CA LEU A 34 -44.19 -5.17 -72.87
C LEU A 34 -43.81 -6.35 -71.95
N LEU A 35 -43.73 -7.56 -72.50
CA LEU A 35 -43.33 -8.76 -71.77
C LEU A 35 -41.88 -8.65 -71.29
N LEU A 36 -40.97 -8.14 -72.11
CA LEU A 36 -39.58 -7.90 -71.74
C LEU A 36 -39.47 -6.86 -70.61
N LEU A 37 -40.26 -5.78 -70.66
CA LEU A 37 -40.28 -4.77 -69.61
C LEU A 37 -40.80 -5.35 -68.28
N LEU A 38 -41.82 -6.21 -68.34
CA LEU A 38 -42.37 -6.90 -67.17
C LEU A 38 -41.36 -7.89 -66.57
N LEU A 39 -40.65 -8.64 -67.42
CA LEU A 39 -39.63 -9.60 -66.99
C LEU A 39 -38.41 -8.90 -66.35
N VAL A 40 -37.97 -7.78 -66.94
CA VAL A 40 -36.89 -6.95 -66.36
C VAL A 40 -37.34 -6.34 -65.04
N GLY A 41 -38.57 -5.80 -64.97
CA GLY A 41 -39.14 -5.29 -63.73
C GLY A 41 -39.21 -6.35 -62.64
N TYR A 42 -39.65 -7.56 -62.99
CA TYR A 42 -39.69 -8.70 -62.08
C TYR A 42 -38.28 -9.12 -61.63
N ALA A 43 -37.31 -9.17 -62.55
CA ALA A 43 -35.93 -9.50 -62.21
C ALA A 43 -35.30 -8.48 -61.26
N VAL A 44 -35.53 -7.17 -61.49
CA VAL A 44 -35.06 -6.09 -60.61
C VAL A 44 -35.75 -6.14 -59.25
N ALA A 45 -37.06 -6.37 -59.20
CA ALA A 45 -37.81 -6.52 -57.97
C ALA A 45 -37.34 -7.74 -57.17
N TYR A 46 -37.12 -8.87 -57.85
CA TYR A 46 -36.60 -10.10 -57.27
C TYR A 46 -35.18 -9.90 -56.74
N TRP A 47 -34.29 -9.23 -57.49
CA TRP A 47 -32.95 -8.86 -57.02
C TRP A 47 -32.98 -7.92 -55.80
N GLN A 48 -33.83 -6.89 -55.81
CA GLN A 48 -33.99 -5.96 -54.69
C GLN A 48 -34.56 -6.65 -53.44
N PHE A 49 -35.47 -7.61 -53.61
CA PHE A 49 -36.10 -8.33 -52.51
C PHE A 49 -35.16 -9.38 -51.90
N VAL A 50 -34.49 -10.18 -52.73
CA VAL A 50 -33.53 -11.20 -52.29
C VAL A 50 -32.26 -10.58 -51.70
N GLY A 51 -31.75 -9.49 -52.29
CA GLY A 51 -30.51 -8.85 -51.84
C GLY A 51 -30.62 -8.06 -50.53
N ARG A 52 -31.84 -7.73 -50.06
CA ARG A 52 -32.05 -6.87 -48.88
C ARG A 52 -32.34 -7.64 -47.58
N HIS A 53 -32.66 -8.95 -47.64
CA HIS A 53 -33.14 -9.71 -46.47
C HIS A 53 -32.13 -10.63 -45.80
N THR A 54 -30.90 -10.77 -46.33
CA THR A 54 -29.96 -11.80 -45.85
C THR A 54 -28.91 -11.33 -44.85
N HIS A 55 -28.80 -10.04 -44.53
CA HIS A 55 -27.68 -9.52 -43.71
C HIS A 55 -28.00 -8.72 -42.44
N PRO A 56 -29.24 -8.25 -42.14
CA PRO A 56 -29.46 -7.53 -40.89
C PRO A 56 -29.54 -8.45 -39.67
N PHE A 57 -30.03 -9.69 -39.82
CA PHE A 57 -30.22 -10.62 -38.71
C PHE A 57 -28.92 -11.21 -38.16
N ASP A 58 -27.96 -11.54 -39.03
CA ASP A 58 -26.68 -12.10 -38.60
C ASP A 58 -25.87 -11.08 -37.78
N LYS A 59 -25.85 -9.81 -38.22
CA LYS A 59 -25.17 -8.73 -37.48
C LYS A 59 -25.81 -8.46 -36.12
N LEU A 60 -27.14 -8.53 -36.04
CA LEU A 60 -27.88 -8.40 -34.78
C LEU A 60 -27.59 -9.58 -33.85
N ALA A 61 -27.48 -10.81 -34.37
CA ALA A 61 -27.15 -12.00 -33.60
C ALA A 61 -25.70 -11.96 -33.09
N GLU A 62 -24.74 -11.56 -33.92
CA GLU A 62 -23.34 -11.35 -33.53
C GLU A 62 -23.22 -10.28 -32.44
N GLN A 63 -23.89 -9.13 -32.60
CA GLN A 63 -23.89 -8.07 -31.59
C GLN A 63 -24.47 -8.55 -30.25
N LYS A 64 -25.57 -9.33 -30.28
CA LYS A 64 -26.16 -9.94 -29.08
C LYS A 64 -25.20 -10.93 -28.41
N LEU A 65 -24.46 -11.72 -29.20
CA LEU A 65 -23.47 -12.67 -28.70
C LEU A 65 -22.29 -11.94 -28.04
N GLU A 66 -21.77 -10.88 -28.66
CA GLU A 66 -20.72 -10.04 -28.09
C GLU A 66 -21.19 -9.36 -26.78
N ASP A 67 -22.41 -8.84 -26.75
CA ASP A 67 -22.99 -8.25 -25.55
C ASP A 67 -23.08 -9.28 -24.41
N VAL A 68 -23.56 -10.49 -24.68
CA VAL A 68 -23.65 -11.57 -23.68
C VAL A 68 -22.27 -11.98 -23.18
N GLN A 69 -21.28 -12.12 -24.07
CA GLN A 69 -19.91 -12.43 -23.67
C GLN A 69 -19.31 -11.32 -22.81
N SER A 70 -19.55 -10.05 -23.17
CA SER A 70 -19.07 -8.91 -22.38
C SER A 70 -19.73 -8.86 -20.99
N MET A 71 -21.01 -9.21 -20.89
CA MET A 71 -21.73 -9.29 -19.62
C MET A 71 -21.22 -10.45 -18.77
N GLN A 72 -20.98 -11.62 -19.36
CA GLN A 72 -20.38 -12.76 -18.65
C GLN A 72 -18.97 -12.41 -18.13
N ALA A 73 -18.14 -11.77 -18.95
CA ALA A 73 -16.82 -11.32 -18.52
C ALA A 73 -16.91 -10.31 -17.36
N LYS A 74 -17.88 -9.39 -17.38
CA LYS A 74 -18.13 -8.47 -16.27
C LYS A 74 -18.58 -9.19 -15.00
N VAL A 75 -19.46 -10.19 -15.12
CA VAL A 75 -19.92 -10.99 -13.98
C VAL A 75 -18.75 -11.74 -13.36
N VAL A 76 -17.95 -12.45 -14.16
CA VAL A 76 -16.74 -13.16 -13.68
C VAL A 76 -15.75 -12.20 -13.01
N HIS A 77 -15.57 -11.00 -13.58
CA HIS A 77 -14.72 -9.98 -12.97
C HIS A 77 -15.26 -9.49 -11.62
N LEU A 78 -16.56 -9.22 -11.53
CA LEU A 78 -17.21 -8.80 -10.28
C LEU A 78 -17.18 -9.90 -9.22
N GLU A 79 -17.42 -11.16 -9.59
CA GLU A 79 -17.32 -12.31 -8.68
C GLU A 79 -15.89 -12.45 -8.14
N SER A 80 -14.89 -12.32 -9.01
CA SER A 80 -13.48 -12.33 -8.59
C SER A 80 -13.17 -11.17 -7.63
N GLN A 81 -13.65 -9.95 -7.92
CA GLN A 81 -13.47 -8.80 -7.03
C GLN A 81 -14.13 -9.03 -5.67
N LEU A 82 -15.35 -9.59 -5.63
CA LEU A 82 -16.05 -9.91 -4.39
C LEU A 82 -15.30 -10.98 -3.59
N GLN A 83 -14.78 -12.01 -4.25
CA GLN A 83 -13.99 -13.05 -3.58
C GLN A 83 -12.69 -12.49 -2.98
N VAL A 84 -11.98 -11.63 -3.72
CA VAL A 84 -10.78 -10.95 -3.23
C VAL A 84 -11.12 -10.04 -2.06
N SER A 85 -12.20 -9.26 -2.15
CA SER A 85 -12.65 -8.37 -1.07
C SER A 85 -13.04 -9.16 0.19
N ALA A 86 -13.73 -10.29 0.03
CA ALA A 86 -14.13 -11.14 1.16
C ALA A 86 -12.91 -11.79 1.83
N ALA A 87 -11.93 -12.25 1.05
CA ALA A 87 -10.67 -12.76 1.58
C ALA A 87 -9.90 -11.68 2.34
N ALA A 88 -9.74 -10.49 1.76
CA ALA A 88 -9.07 -9.36 2.38
C ALA A 88 -9.76 -8.92 3.69
N GLN A 89 -11.10 -8.91 3.73
CA GLN A 89 -11.85 -8.62 4.95
C GLN A 89 -11.63 -9.68 6.03
N GLY A 90 -11.59 -10.96 5.66
CA GLY A 90 -11.29 -12.06 6.57
C GLY A 90 -9.90 -11.97 7.17
N ASP A 91 -8.90 -11.67 6.34
CA ASP A 91 -7.51 -11.52 6.79
C ASP A 91 -7.34 -10.28 7.67
N LEU A 92 -7.96 -9.14 7.31
CA LEU A 92 -7.96 -7.94 8.16
C LEU A 92 -8.59 -8.20 9.53
N THR A 93 -9.69 -8.98 9.58
CA THR A 93 -10.35 -9.32 10.84
C THR A 93 -9.45 -10.19 11.72
N LYS A 94 -8.74 -11.18 11.13
CA LYS A 94 -7.77 -12.01 11.85
C LYS A 94 -6.59 -11.19 12.36
N GLU A 95 -6.08 -10.28 11.54
CA GLU A 95 -4.98 -9.40 11.90
C GLU A 95 -5.38 -8.46 13.05
N MET A 96 -6.58 -7.86 12.98
CA MET A 96 -7.12 -7.06 14.09
C MET A 96 -7.28 -7.87 15.37
N ALA A 97 -7.79 -9.10 15.29
CA ALA A 97 -7.91 -9.97 16.47
C ALA A 97 -6.53 -10.29 17.06
N SER A 98 -5.55 -10.65 16.22
CA SER A 98 -4.17 -10.89 16.65
C SER A 98 -3.54 -9.66 17.30
N MET A 99 -3.74 -8.47 16.72
CA MET A 99 -3.24 -7.21 17.29
C MET A 99 -3.93 -6.88 18.62
N GLN A 100 -5.23 -7.16 18.75
CA GLN A 100 -5.96 -6.96 20.01
C GLN A 100 -5.47 -7.91 21.10
N ASP A 101 -5.26 -9.18 20.78
CA ASP A 101 -4.71 -10.18 21.70
C ASP A 101 -3.30 -9.82 22.13
N GLU A 102 -2.44 -9.41 21.20
CA GLU A 102 -1.10 -8.93 21.51
C GLU A 102 -1.14 -7.68 22.41
N ASN A 103 -2.05 -6.75 22.13
CA ASN A 103 -2.21 -5.54 22.95
C ASN A 103 -2.70 -5.88 24.37
N MET A 104 -3.64 -6.82 24.49
CA MET A 104 -4.12 -7.31 25.79
C MET A 104 -2.99 -7.98 26.56
N ARG A 105 -2.22 -8.86 25.93
CA ARG A 105 -1.06 -9.51 26.53
C ARG A 105 0.00 -8.50 26.97
N MET A 106 0.34 -7.52 26.14
CA MET A 106 1.28 -6.45 26.52
C MET A 106 0.76 -5.63 27.71
N LYS A 107 -0.54 -5.34 27.75
CA LYS A 107 -1.16 -4.64 28.89
C LYS A 107 -1.12 -5.47 30.16
N GLU A 108 -1.37 -6.78 30.07
CA GLU A 108 -1.26 -7.71 31.18
C GLU A 108 0.18 -7.80 31.69
N ASP A 109 1.17 -7.94 30.79
CA ASP A 109 2.59 -7.94 31.15
C ASP A 109 2.97 -6.65 31.87
N VAL A 110 2.55 -5.49 31.35
CA VAL A 110 2.77 -4.20 32.01
C VAL A 110 2.06 -4.13 33.37
N ALA A 111 0.83 -4.63 33.47
CA ALA A 111 0.08 -4.65 34.74
C ALA A 111 0.73 -5.58 35.76
N PHE A 112 1.25 -6.72 35.33
CA PHE A 112 1.99 -7.68 36.13
C PHE A 112 3.35 -7.13 36.59
N TYR A 113 4.11 -6.48 35.71
CA TYR A 113 5.33 -5.78 36.10
C TYR A 113 5.02 -4.65 37.07
N LYS A 114 3.93 -3.90 36.83
CA LYS A 114 3.47 -2.89 37.77
C LYS A 114 3.06 -3.50 39.09
N SER A 115 2.36 -4.64 39.16
CA SER A 115 1.98 -5.26 40.43
C SER A 115 3.20 -5.72 41.22
N ILE A 116 4.17 -6.38 40.58
CA ILE A 116 5.43 -6.79 41.23
C ILE A 116 6.24 -5.57 41.70
N LEU A 117 6.30 -4.51 40.91
CA LEU A 117 7.03 -3.29 41.29
C LEU A 117 6.28 -2.46 42.35
N ASN A 118 4.94 -2.51 42.35
CA ASN A 118 4.09 -1.70 43.24
C ASN A 118 3.78 -2.38 44.58
N GLU A 119 4.07 -3.67 44.74
CA GLU A 119 4.20 -4.29 46.07
C GLU A 119 5.37 -3.68 46.88
N GLY A 120 6.30 -3.00 46.21
CA GLY A 120 7.38 -2.21 46.82
C GLY A 120 7.13 -0.70 46.83
N GLY A 121 5.88 -0.26 47.06
CA GLY A 121 5.46 1.15 47.09
C GLY A 121 6.45 2.06 47.80
N THR A 122 7.36 2.67 47.05
CA THR A 122 8.40 3.53 47.58
C THR A 122 8.48 4.81 46.74
N ILE A 123 8.49 5.90 47.50
CA ILE A 123 8.88 7.27 47.16
C ILE A 123 9.93 7.25 46.05
N GLY A 124 9.77 8.11 45.03
CA GLY A 124 10.45 7.97 43.74
C GLY A 124 11.91 7.52 43.87
N VAL A 125 12.18 6.27 43.50
CA VAL A 125 13.44 5.58 43.78
C VAL A 125 14.41 5.87 42.64
N PRO A 126 15.67 6.24 42.92
CA PRO A 126 16.68 6.33 41.87
C PRO A 126 16.91 4.96 41.21
N LYS A 127 17.22 4.94 39.92
CA LYS A 127 17.60 3.75 39.18
C LYS A 127 18.70 4.10 38.19
N ILE A 128 19.70 3.24 38.08
CA ILE A 128 20.67 3.27 36.99
C ILE A 128 20.00 2.56 35.80
N TYR A 129 19.63 3.30 34.76
CA TYR A 129 18.88 2.79 33.62
C TYR A 129 19.80 2.10 32.61
N SER A 130 20.91 2.74 32.29
CA SER A 130 21.89 2.22 31.34
C SER A 130 23.28 2.69 31.70
N VAL A 131 24.26 1.80 31.53
CA VAL A 131 25.69 2.10 31.56
C VAL A 131 26.24 1.66 30.21
N LYS A 132 26.74 2.60 29.43
CA LYS A 132 27.41 2.33 28.15
C LYS A 132 28.88 2.67 28.28
N LEU A 133 29.72 1.85 27.69
CA LEU A 133 31.16 2.02 27.67
C LEU A 133 31.68 1.88 26.25
N SER A 134 32.55 2.79 25.83
CA SER A 134 33.19 2.81 24.51
C SER A 134 34.69 3.08 24.66
N LYS A 135 35.47 2.68 23.65
CA LYS A 135 36.92 2.99 23.61
C LYS A 135 37.13 4.50 23.38
N GLY A 136 38.09 5.07 24.09
CA GLY A 136 38.52 6.46 23.97
C GLY A 136 39.52 6.66 22.82
N ALA A 137 40.15 7.85 22.80
CA ALA A 137 41.06 8.22 21.72
C ALA A 137 42.42 7.50 21.81
N HIS A 138 42.86 7.18 23.03
CA HIS A 138 44.13 6.49 23.30
C HIS A 138 43.91 5.06 23.81
N SER A 139 44.94 4.22 23.67
CA SER A 139 44.91 2.87 24.24
C SER A 139 44.79 2.94 25.76
N GLY A 140 43.82 2.23 26.33
CA GLY A 140 43.52 2.21 27.76
C GLY A 140 42.55 3.30 28.21
N GLU A 141 42.13 4.18 27.30
CA GLU A 141 41.11 5.19 27.56
C GLU A 141 39.70 4.62 27.26
N TYR A 142 38.76 4.85 28.15
CA TYR A 142 37.35 4.46 27.97
C TYR A 142 36.46 5.66 28.24
N GLN A 143 35.41 5.81 27.44
CA GLN A 143 34.35 6.77 27.63
C GLN A 143 33.12 6.05 28.18
N TYR A 144 32.52 6.62 29.22
CA TYR A 144 31.30 6.10 29.80
C TYR A 144 30.14 7.08 29.60
N GLN A 145 28.96 6.51 29.39
CA GLN A 145 27.70 7.24 29.38
C GLN A 145 26.71 6.51 30.29
N ILE A 146 26.31 7.19 31.35
CA ILE A 146 25.43 6.64 32.39
C ILE A 146 24.13 7.44 32.39
N LEU A 147 23.00 6.73 32.33
CA LEU A 147 21.68 7.33 32.44
C LEU A 147 21.04 6.95 33.77
N LEU A 148 20.81 7.95 34.62
CA LEU A 148 20.04 7.82 35.85
C LEU A 148 18.59 8.23 35.59
N VAL A 149 17.63 7.50 36.16
CA VAL A 149 16.21 7.80 36.10
C VAL A 149 15.57 7.64 37.48
N GLN A 150 14.48 8.35 37.75
CA GLN A 150 13.68 8.14 38.95
C GLN A 150 12.41 7.36 38.56
N SER A 151 12.22 6.18 39.14
CA SER A 151 10.98 5.42 38.98
C SER A 151 9.92 5.91 39.98
N GLY A 152 8.63 5.73 39.66
CA GLY A 152 7.53 6.12 40.55
C GLY A 152 7.18 7.61 40.46
N ARG A 153 6.85 8.23 41.61
CA ARG A 153 6.43 9.63 41.69
C ARG A 153 7.63 10.58 41.66
N HIS A 154 7.61 11.58 40.76
CA HIS A 154 8.64 12.62 40.62
C HIS A 154 8.40 13.86 41.51
N ASP A 155 7.91 13.66 42.72
CA ASP A 155 7.58 14.75 43.64
C ASP A 155 8.77 15.27 44.45
N LYS A 156 9.88 14.51 44.51
CA LYS A 156 11.12 14.88 45.20
C LYS A 156 12.33 14.81 44.29
N LEU A 157 13.25 15.75 44.50
CA LEU A 157 14.56 15.79 43.85
C LEU A 157 15.47 14.69 44.42
N ILE A 158 16.13 13.93 43.55
CA ILE A 158 17.13 12.92 43.94
C ILE A 158 18.51 13.57 43.98
N GLN A 159 19.21 13.39 45.10
CA GLN A 159 20.59 13.86 45.28
C GLN A 159 21.47 12.73 45.79
N GLY A 160 22.70 12.66 45.32
CA GLY A 160 23.67 11.67 45.79
C GLY A 160 25.01 11.75 45.06
N GLY A 161 25.76 10.66 45.15
CA GLY A 161 27.05 10.47 44.49
C GLY A 161 27.08 9.18 43.70
N LEU A 162 27.72 9.20 42.54
CA LEU A 162 28.05 8.04 41.74
C LEU A 162 29.52 7.66 41.95
N GLN A 163 29.79 6.38 42.15
CA GLN A 163 31.12 5.82 42.21
C GLN A 163 31.30 4.79 41.10
N LEU A 164 32.47 4.80 40.50
CA LEU A 164 32.85 3.90 39.41
C LEU A 164 33.92 2.95 39.95
N VAL A 165 33.67 1.66 39.82
CA VAL A 165 34.55 0.60 40.32
C VAL A 165 34.81 -0.37 39.17
N LEU A 166 36.05 -0.52 38.79
CA LEU A 166 36.49 -1.46 37.78
C LEU A 166 36.87 -2.77 38.46
N ASN A 167 36.26 -3.87 38.05
CA ASN A 167 36.56 -5.21 38.51
C ASN A 167 37.29 -5.99 37.42
N GLY A 168 38.32 -6.72 37.81
CA GLY A 168 39.14 -7.50 36.89
C GLY A 168 39.97 -8.58 37.59
N THR A 169 40.87 -9.19 36.84
CA THR A 169 41.82 -10.21 37.31
C THR A 169 43.23 -9.91 36.85
N GLN A 170 44.12 -9.54 37.75
CA GLN A 170 45.54 -9.35 37.44
C GLN A 170 46.33 -10.55 37.97
N ASP A 171 47.12 -11.21 37.12
CA ASP A 171 47.91 -12.41 37.47
C ASP A 171 47.07 -13.52 38.17
N GLY A 172 45.83 -13.70 37.72
CA GLY A 172 44.90 -14.69 38.27
C GLY A 172 44.28 -14.33 39.64
N LYS A 173 44.55 -13.14 40.18
CA LYS A 173 43.94 -12.64 41.42
C LYS A 173 42.89 -11.56 41.12
N PRO A 174 41.74 -11.55 41.83
CA PRO A 174 40.74 -10.50 41.65
C PRO A 174 41.33 -9.14 42.02
N MET A 175 41.17 -8.18 41.11
CA MET A 175 41.58 -6.79 41.27
C MET A 175 40.34 -5.90 41.23
N VAL A 176 40.25 -4.99 42.20
CA VAL A 176 39.20 -3.96 42.26
C VAL A 176 39.90 -2.61 42.22
N TYR A 177 39.65 -1.83 41.18
CA TYR A 177 40.22 -0.50 40.99
C TYR A 177 39.10 0.54 41.03
N ARG A 178 39.21 1.51 41.95
CA ARG A 178 38.27 2.64 41.97
C ARG A 178 38.68 3.60 40.85
N VAL A 179 37.76 3.82 39.92
CA VAL A 179 37.99 4.66 38.77
C VAL A 179 37.88 6.13 39.19
N GLU A 180 38.87 6.91 38.77
CA GLU A 180 38.87 8.37 38.89
C GLU A 180 38.59 8.95 37.50
N PRO A 181 37.39 9.50 37.26
CA PRO A 181 37.11 10.12 35.97
C PRO A 181 37.99 11.34 35.75
N GLU A 182 38.46 11.53 34.53
CA GLU A 182 39.33 12.67 34.21
C GLU A 182 38.62 14.00 34.49
N GLY A 183 39.30 14.88 35.24
CA GLY A 183 38.77 16.19 35.60
C GLY A 183 37.65 16.18 36.66
N GLN A 184 37.32 15.03 37.27
CA GLN A 184 36.31 14.93 38.32
C GLN A 184 36.87 14.37 39.63
N GLN A 185 36.13 14.59 40.73
CA GLN A 185 36.41 13.95 42.00
C GLN A 185 36.07 12.45 41.91
N LYS A 186 36.65 11.63 42.80
CA LYS A 186 36.34 10.20 43.01
C LYS A 186 34.85 9.85 43.09
N VAL A 187 34.01 10.83 43.39
CA VAL A 187 32.55 10.70 43.47
C VAL A 187 31.91 11.75 42.58
N ILE A 188 31.11 11.32 41.62
CA ILE A 188 30.36 12.20 40.71
C ILE A 188 29.08 12.62 41.40
N LYS A 189 28.91 13.92 41.68
CA LYS A 189 27.69 14.43 42.32
C LYS A 189 26.53 14.42 41.32
N VAL A 190 25.38 13.91 41.75
CA VAL A 190 24.18 13.82 40.91
C VAL A 190 23.00 14.51 41.59
N ASN A 191 22.19 15.19 40.79
CA ASN A 191 21.05 15.97 41.25
C ASN A 191 20.00 16.04 40.14
N PHE A 192 18.90 15.29 40.26
CA PHE A 192 17.91 15.17 39.19
C PHE A 192 16.50 14.87 39.68
N LYS A 193 15.50 15.30 38.90
CA LYS A 193 14.06 15.07 39.20
C LYS A 193 13.42 14.01 38.29
N TYR A 194 13.93 13.83 37.08
CA TYR A 194 13.39 12.86 36.12
C TYR A 194 14.48 11.92 35.66
N TYR A 195 15.52 12.50 35.07
CA TYR A 195 16.69 11.79 34.60
C TYR A 195 17.90 12.71 34.63
N GLN A 196 19.09 12.12 34.66
CA GLN A 196 20.36 12.81 34.43
C GLN A 196 21.30 11.90 33.67
N ARG A 197 21.90 12.46 32.62
CA ARG A 197 22.96 11.80 31.88
C ARG A 197 24.31 12.28 32.40
N ILE A 198 25.21 11.33 32.62
CA ILE A 198 26.57 11.57 33.08
C ILE A 198 27.50 10.96 32.04
N GLU A 199 28.41 11.79 31.54
CA GLU A 199 29.39 11.42 30.55
C GLU A 199 30.78 11.78 31.08
N GLY A 200 31.76 10.97 30.72
CA GLY A 200 33.16 11.22 31.06
C GLY A 200 34.09 10.15 30.50
N SER A 201 35.38 10.33 30.74
CA SER A 201 36.44 9.39 30.38
C SER A 201 37.17 8.91 31.62
N PHE A 202 37.78 7.73 31.53
CA PHE A 202 38.81 7.29 32.45
C PHE A 202 39.86 6.46 31.72
N SER A 203 41.07 6.44 32.27
CA SER A 203 42.16 5.60 31.80
C SER A 203 42.36 4.41 32.74
N VAL A 204 42.65 3.24 32.15
CA VAL A 204 42.98 2.02 32.88
C VAL A 204 44.48 1.74 32.69
N PRO A 205 45.27 1.69 33.78
CA PRO A 205 46.72 1.58 33.68
C PRO A 205 47.22 0.22 33.17
N SER A 206 46.42 -0.85 33.26
CA SER A 206 46.70 -2.15 32.66
C SER A 206 45.43 -2.72 32.05
N GLN A 207 45.44 -3.02 30.74
CA GLN A 207 44.33 -3.72 30.09
C GLN A 207 44.31 -5.22 30.39
N GLU A 208 45.39 -5.75 30.96
CA GLU A 208 45.47 -7.15 31.35
C GLU A 208 44.59 -7.39 32.57
N GLY A 209 43.36 -7.82 32.32
CA GLY A 209 42.46 -8.33 33.35
C GLY A 209 41.23 -7.49 33.64
N ALA A 210 41.08 -6.27 33.12
CA ALA A 210 39.87 -5.47 33.36
C ALA A 210 38.67 -6.10 32.63
N GLN A 211 37.65 -6.52 33.38
CA GLN A 211 36.51 -7.28 32.82
C GLN A 211 35.22 -6.46 32.86
N THR A 212 34.91 -5.83 34.01
CA THR A 212 33.61 -5.19 34.20
C THR A 212 33.71 -3.85 34.95
N LEU A 213 32.93 -2.88 34.51
CA LEU A 213 32.70 -1.61 35.20
C LEU A 213 31.42 -1.70 36.03
N GLN A 214 31.58 -1.60 37.35
CA GLN A 214 30.50 -1.51 38.31
C GLN A 214 30.24 -0.04 38.66
N VAL A 215 29.01 0.40 38.43
CA VAL A 215 28.50 1.73 38.78
C VAL A 215 27.69 1.61 40.07
N GLN A 216 28.06 2.39 41.07
CA GLN A 216 27.41 2.40 42.39
C GLN A 216 26.83 3.78 42.68
N TYR A 217 25.56 3.84 43.05
CA TYR A 217 24.91 5.07 43.51
C TYR A 217 24.80 5.07 45.03
N VAL A 218 25.19 6.18 45.65
CA VAL A 218 25.13 6.44 47.09
C VAL A 218 24.25 7.66 47.32
N ALA A 219 23.16 7.52 48.09
CA ALA A 219 22.29 8.63 48.42
C ALA A 219 23.00 9.65 49.34
N THR A 220 22.58 10.93 49.27
CA THR A 220 23.11 11.98 50.15
C THR A 220 22.96 11.60 51.64
N GLY A 221 24.08 11.53 52.37
CA GLY A 221 24.12 11.16 53.79
C GLY A 221 24.26 9.65 54.06
N GLY A 222 24.24 8.81 53.03
CA GLY A 222 24.54 7.38 53.13
C GLY A 222 26.03 7.07 52.93
N THR A 223 26.53 6.04 53.61
CA THR A 223 27.90 5.50 53.43
C THR A 223 27.93 4.19 52.64
N GLN A 224 26.78 3.58 52.36
CA GLN A 224 26.66 2.34 51.60
C GLN A 224 25.93 2.55 50.27
N PRO A 225 26.33 1.84 49.19
CA PRO A 225 25.70 1.95 47.89
C PRO A 225 24.26 1.43 47.95
N THR A 226 23.31 2.30 47.59
CA THR A 226 21.89 1.95 47.55
C THR A 226 21.54 1.19 46.28
N LEU A 227 22.31 1.38 45.20
CA LEU A 227 22.12 0.73 43.91
C LEU A 227 23.45 0.39 43.26
N THR A 228 23.51 -0.75 42.59
CA THR A 228 24.67 -1.22 41.84
C THR A 228 24.23 -1.71 40.46
N GLN A 229 24.93 -1.32 39.41
CA GLN A 229 24.79 -1.90 38.07
C GLN A 229 26.17 -2.17 37.46
N THR A 230 26.33 -3.32 36.80
CA THR A 230 27.59 -3.73 36.17
C THR A 230 27.44 -3.69 34.65
N ALA A 231 28.49 -3.26 33.95
CA ALA A 231 28.60 -3.29 32.50
C ALA A 231 29.95 -3.87 32.10
N ASP A 232 29.97 -4.71 31.07
CA ASP A 232 31.20 -5.30 30.55
C ASP A 232 32.02 -4.27 29.77
N LEU A 233 33.35 -4.43 29.80
CA LEU A 233 34.23 -3.59 28.99
C LEU A 233 34.16 -3.99 27.51
N PRO A 234 34.16 -3.04 26.57
CA PRO A 234 34.23 -3.36 25.15
C PRO A 234 35.63 -3.91 24.83
N ASN A 235 35.66 -5.10 24.21
CA ASN A 235 36.88 -5.75 23.70
C ASN A 235 37.65 -4.85 22.74
#